data_AF-A0A536VW72-F1
#
_entry.id   AF-A0A536VW72-F1
#
_cell.length_a   1.000
_cell.length_b   1.000
_cell.length_c   1.000
_cell.angle_alpha   90.00
_cell.angle_beta   90.00
_cell.angle_gamma   90.00
#
_symmetry.space_group_name_H-M   'P 1'
#
loop_
_entity.id
_entity.type
_entity.pdbx_description
1 polymer ?
#
loop_
_entity_poly.entity_id
_entity_poly.type
_entity_poly.pdbx_seq_one_letter_code
_entity_poly.pdbx_strand_id
1 'polypeptide(L)'
;RSLAEMLPSERFKPFKEPIFFGGPVAPQGLFAVFQADKFSGAAVTMLPGLYLAVVPDSIDALLNNPPPKIRFFAGYSGWAPGQLRGELDRGDWLVTEAEADTVFLKDTSRLWQDMVRRARAVRADAGR
;
A
#
# COMPACT_ATOMS: atom_id res chain seq x y z
N ARG A 1 11.14 -1.09 -10.91
CA ARG A 1 11.92 -2.34 -10.81
C ARG A 1 10.96 -3.45 -10.42
N SER A 2 11.15 -4.65 -10.93
CA SER A 2 10.31 -5.81 -10.57
C SER A 2 10.73 -6.42 -9.23
N LEU A 3 9.86 -7.25 -8.64
CA LEU A 3 10.16 -7.99 -7.41
C LEU A 3 11.41 -8.87 -7.53
N ALA A 4 11.53 -9.60 -8.64
CA ALA A 4 12.68 -10.46 -8.91
C ALA A 4 14.00 -9.68 -9.06
N GLU A 5 13.98 -8.46 -9.60
CA GLU A 5 15.18 -7.63 -9.76
C GLU A 5 15.71 -7.09 -8.44
N MET A 6 14.82 -6.75 -7.49
CA MET A 6 15.23 -6.21 -6.19
C MET A 6 15.63 -7.30 -5.20
N LEU A 7 15.07 -8.50 -5.33
CA LEU A 7 15.32 -9.63 -4.44
C LEU A 7 15.62 -10.89 -5.28
N PRO A 8 16.87 -11.06 -5.77
CA PRO A 8 17.21 -12.06 -6.78
C PRO A 8 17.19 -13.54 -6.32
N SER A 9 16.54 -13.84 -5.19
CA SER A 9 16.32 -15.22 -4.74
C SER A 9 15.35 -15.98 -5.66
N GLU A 10 15.63 -17.26 -5.91
CA GLU A 10 14.80 -18.17 -6.73
C GLU A 10 13.30 -18.09 -6.39
N ARG A 11 12.96 -17.87 -5.11
CA ARG A 11 11.57 -17.72 -4.62
C ARG A 11 10.75 -16.64 -5.32
N PHE A 12 11.38 -15.57 -5.83
CA PHE A 12 10.67 -14.44 -6.46
C PHE A 12 10.70 -14.45 -7.98
N LYS A 13 11.48 -15.35 -8.61
CA LYS A 13 11.58 -15.44 -10.07
C LYS A 13 10.25 -15.56 -10.82
N PRO A 14 9.20 -16.23 -10.28
CA PRO A 14 7.91 -16.28 -10.96
C PRO A 14 7.17 -14.94 -11.00
N PHE A 15 7.49 -14.00 -10.10
CA PHE A 15 6.76 -12.75 -9.94
C PHE A 15 7.39 -11.61 -10.71
N LYS A 16 6.61 -11.08 -11.67
CA LYS A 16 6.99 -9.92 -12.49
C LYS A 16 6.34 -8.61 -12.03
N GLU A 17 5.55 -8.65 -10.95
CA GLU A 17 4.90 -7.45 -10.43
C GLU A 17 5.92 -6.39 -10.03
N PRO A 18 5.65 -5.11 -10.31
CA PRO A 18 6.53 -4.03 -9.90
C PRO A 18 6.52 -3.87 -8.38
N ILE A 19 7.69 -3.53 -7.82
CA ILE A 19 7.76 -3.01 -6.46
C ILE A 19 7.57 -1.50 -6.51
N PHE A 20 6.64 -1.01 -5.70
CA PHE A 20 6.42 0.40 -5.48
C PHE A 20 7.26 0.90 -4.31
N PHE A 21 7.56 2.19 -4.30
CA PHE A 21 8.18 2.83 -3.15
C PHE A 21 7.10 3.14 -2.10
N GLY A 22 7.15 2.49 -0.94
CA GLY A 22 6.22 2.72 0.16
C GLY A 22 6.65 3.86 1.09
N GLY A 23 7.95 4.13 1.14
CA GLY A 23 8.51 5.27 1.86
C GLY A 23 9.96 5.05 2.31
N PRO A 24 10.56 6.06 2.95
CA PRO A 24 11.98 6.06 3.27
C PRO A 24 12.36 5.17 4.46
N VAL A 25 11.39 4.73 5.27
CA VAL A 25 11.67 3.93 6.46
C VAL A 25 11.80 2.46 6.09
N ALA A 26 12.85 1.80 6.60
CA ALA A 26 13.18 0.40 6.33
C ALA A 26 13.11 0.06 4.83
N PRO A 27 13.90 0.72 3.96
CA PRO A 27 13.79 0.59 2.49
C PRO A 27 14.06 -0.83 1.97
N GLN A 28 14.72 -1.68 2.76
CA GLN A 28 14.93 -3.10 2.48
C GLN A 28 13.74 -3.99 2.89
N GLY A 29 12.79 -3.47 3.66
CA GLY A 29 11.59 -4.16 4.07
C GLY A 29 10.62 -4.32 2.90
N LEU A 30 10.09 -5.54 2.74
CA LEU A 30 9.08 -5.85 1.73
C LEU A 30 7.71 -5.94 2.39
N PHE A 31 6.75 -5.24 1.83
CA PHE A 31 5.37 -5.17 2.31
C PHE A 31 4.44 -5.61 1.18
N ALA A 32 3.50 -6.51 1.46
CA ALA A 32 2.51 -6.95 0.50
C ALA A 32 1.12 -6.48 0.91
N VAL A 33 0.50 -5.64 0.09
CA VAL A 33 -0.92 -5.29 0.21
C VAL A 33 -1.71 -6.16 -0.73
N PHE A 34 -2.76 -6.81 -0.25
CA PHE A 34 -3.53 -7.76 -1.06
C PHE A 34 -5.00 -7.78 -0.66
N GLN A 35 -5.84 -8.21 -1.61
CA GLN A 35 -7.27 -8.39 -1.39
C GLN A 35 -7.60 -9.88 -1.20
N ALA A 36 -8.39 -10.21 -0.18
CA ALA A 36 -8.86 -11.57 0.08
C ALA A 36 -10.18 -11.55 0.87
N ASP A 37 -10.98 -12.61 0.78
CA ASP A 37 -12.18 -12.74 1.65
C ASP A 37 -11.77 -13.07 3.09
N LYS A 38 -10.77 -13.95 3.22
CA LYS A 38 -10.16 -14.37 4.48
C LYS A 38 -8.67 -14.63 4.24
N PHE A 39 -7.85 -14.34 5.23
CA PHE A 39 -6.43 -14.70 5.22
C PHE A 39 -6.06 -15.31 6.57
N SER A 40 -5.46 -16.50 6.55
CA SER A 40 -5.09 -17.26 7.74
C SER A 40 -3.66 -16.97 8.22
N GLY A 41 -2.84 -16.32 7.39
CA GLY A 41 -1.50 -15.88 7.78
C GLY A 41 -1.51 -14.61 8.63
N ALA A 42 -0.33 -14.23 9.12
CA ALA A 42 -0.17 -13.00 9.89
C ALA A 42 -0.22 -11.77 8.97
N ALA A 43 -1.31 -11.03 9.04
CA ALA A 43 -1.51 -9.78 8.32
C ALA A 43 -2.29 -8.77 9.16
N VAL A 44 -2.07 -7.49 8.86
CA VAL A 44 -2.84 -6.38 9.42
C VAL A 44 -4.05 -6.14 8.52
N THR A 45 -5.25 -6.05 9.10
CA THR A 45 -6.45 -5.65 8.35
C THR A 45 -6.44 -4.13 8.19
N MET A 46 -6.41 -3.63 6.95
CA MET A 46 -6.42 -2.20 6.65
C MET A 46 -7.85 -1.70 6.43
N LEU A 47 -8.62 -2.43 5.61
CA LEU A 47 -10.04 -2.22 5.31
C LEU A 47 -10.71 -3.60 5.21
N PRO A 48 -12.04 -3.70 5.23
CA PRO A 48 -12.73 -4.96 4.92
C PRO A 48 -12.22 -5.55 3.59
N GLY A 49 -11.64 -6.75 3.66
CA GLY A 49 -11.08 -7.46 2.51
C GLY A 49 -9.71 -6.98 2.03
N LEU A 50 -9.09 -5.96 2.66
CA LEU A 50 -7.77 -5.44 2.32
C LEU A 50 -6.79 -5.65 3.47
N TYR A 51 -5.69 -6.35 3.18
CA TYR A 51 -4.72 -6.78 4.19
C TYR A 51 -3.30 -6.34 3.83
N LEU A 52 -2.48 -6.19 4.87
CA LEU A 52 -1.06 -5.91 4.79
C LEU A 52 -0.28 -7.05 5.44
N ALA A 53 0.49 -7.79 4.65
CA ALA A 53 1.48 -8.76 5.15
C ALA A 53 2.86 -8.10 5.24
N VAL A 54 3.52 -8.32 6.38
CA VAL A 54 4.85 -7.75 6.70
C VAL A 54 5.85 -8.84 7.07
N VAL A 55 5.38 -9.98 7.58
CA VAL A 55 6.26 -11.07 8.00
C VAL A 55 6.64 -11.96 6.80
N PRO A 56 7.90 -12.42 6.72
CA PRO A 56 8.39 -13.24 5.61
C PRO A 56 7.49 -14.43 5.27
N ASP A 57 7.07 -15.23 6.27
CA ASP A 57 6.26 -16.42 6.05
C ASP A 57 4.91 -16.13 5.38
N SER A 58 4.28 -15.00 5.73
CA SER A 58 3.01 -14.58 5.12
C SER A 58 3.21 -14.07 3.70
N ILE A 59 4.34 -13.40 3.44
CA ILE A 59 4.72 -13.01 2.08
C ILE A 59 5.01 -14.25 1.23
N ASP A 60 5.74 -15.23 1.77
CA ASP A 60 6.04 -16.48 1.06
C ASP A 60 4.75 -17.26 0.76
N ALA A 61 3.78 -17.29 1.67
CA ALA A 61 2.46 -17.87 1.42
C ALA A 61 1.72 -17.16 0.25
N LEU A 62 1.79 -15.83 0.19
CA LEU A 62 1.21 -15.03 -0.89
C LEU A 62 1.94 -15.22 -2.23
N LEU A 63 3.25 -15.52 -2.21
CA LEU A 63 3.97 -15.84 -3.45
C LEU A 63 3.60 -17.24 -3.96
N ASN A 64 3.44 -18.21 -3.06
CA ASN A 64 3.11 -19.58 -3.45
C ASN A 64 1.66 -19.71 -3.94
N ASN A 65 0.75 -18.90 -3.40
CA ASN A 65 -0.65 -18.88 -3.82
C ASN A 65 -1.17 -17.42 -3.92
N PRO A 66 -0.81 -16.69 -4.98
CA PRO A 66 -1.12 -15.27 -5.09
C PRO A 66 -2.62 -15.01 -5.22
N PRO A 67 -3.17 -14.07 -4.43
CA PRO A 67 -4.53 -13.60 -4.66
C PRO A 67 -4.59 -12.81 -5.98
N PRO A 68 -5.79 -12.64 -6.57
CA PRO A 68 -5.97 -11.90 -7.82
C PRO A 68 -5.48 -10.45 -7.77
N LYS A 69 -5.44 -9.86 -6.58
CA LYS A 69 -4.97 -8.49 -6.34
C LYS A 69 -3.92 -8.50 -5.24
N ILE A 70 -2.69 -8.22 -5.63
CA ILE A 70 -1.54 -8.06 -4.74
C ILE A 70 -0.65 -6.93 -5.27
N ARG A 71 -0.05 -6.15 -4.37
CA ARG A 71 0.90 -5.10 -4.68
C ARG A 71 2.01 -5.09 -3.64
N PHE A 72 3.24 -4.99 -4.11
CA PHE A 72 4.43 -4.97 -3.25
C PHE A 72 4.98 -3.57 -3.10
N PHE A 73 5.43 -3.25 -1.89
CA PHE A 73 6.07 -1.99 -1.54
C PHE A 73 7.41 -2.25 -0.86
N ALA A 74 8.42 -1.45 -1.21
CA ALA A 74 9.68 -1.36 -0.50
C ALA A 74 9.63 -0.19 0.49
N GLY A 75 9.89 -0.49 1.76
CA GLY A 75 9.80 0.48 2.85
C GLY A 75 8.38 0.98 3.11
N TYR A 76 8.27 1.91 4.05
CA TYR A 76 7.01 2.54 4.43
C TYR A 76 7.22 4.00 4.84
N SER A 77 6.12 4.74 4.88
CA SER A 77 6.06 6.09 5.46
C SER A 77 5.55 5.98 6.88
N GLY A 78 6.31 6.50 7.83
CA GLY A 78 6.02 6.42 9.25
C GLY A 78 6.07 7.80 9.90
N TRP A 79 5.31 7.96 10.97
CA TRP A 79 5.25 9.20 11.74
C TRP A 79 5.64 8.93 13.18
N ALA A 80 6.43 9.82 13.75
CA ALA A 80 6.65 9.86 15.19
C ALA A 80 5.33 10.23 15.92
N PRO A 81 5.22 9.95 17.24
CA PRO A 81 4.05 10.31 18.01
C PRO A 81 3.68 11.81 17.85
N GLY A 82 2.43 12.08 17.48
CA GLY A 82 1.91 13.44 17.26
C GLY A 82 2.33 14.10 15.95
N GLN A 83 3.30 13.57 15.21
CA GLN A 83 3.82 14.21 13.99
C GLN A 83 2.75 14.34 12.89
N LEU A 84 2.02 13.25 12.60
CA LEU A 84 0.95 13.29 11.59
C LEU A 84 -0.13 14.32 11.92
N ARG A 85 -0.48 14.46 13.21
CA ARG A 85 -1.44 15.47 13.66
C ARG A 85 -0.93 16.88 13.35
N GLY A 86 0.31 17.17 13.72
CA GLY A 86 0.92 18.48 13.44
C GLY A 86 1.03 18.79 11.94
N GLU A 87 1.31 17.79 11.10
CA GLU A 87 1.31 17.93 9.64
C GLU A 87 -0.10 18.22 9.08
N LEU A 88 -1.13 17.54 9.61
CA LEU A 88 -2.52 17.81 9.24
C LEU A 88 -2.96 19.23 9.61
N ASP A 89 -2.60 19.69 10.81
CA ASP A 89 -2.97 21.01 11.32
C ASP A 89 -2.30 22.15 10.52
N ARG A 90 -1.10 21.91 9.97
CA ARG A 90 -0.43 22.83 9.03
C ARG A 90 -1.00 22.79 7.61
N GLY A 91 -1.85 21.80 7.30
CA GLY A 91 -2.40 21.61 5.96
C GLY A 91 -1.45 20.93 4.97
N ASP A 92 -0.44 20.21 5.47
CA ASP A 92 0.54 19.49 4.63
C ASP A 92 -0.11 18.31 3.88
N TRP A 93 -1.23 17.78 4.40
CA TRP A 93 -1.95 16.64 3.83
C TRP A 93 -3.41 16.96 3.50
N LEU A 94 -3.89 16.34 2.42
CA LEU A 94 -5.31 16.18 2.11
C LEU A 94 -5.72 14.74 2.44
N VAL A 95 -6.79 14.58 3.22
CA VAL A 95 -7.31 13.27 3.64
C VAL A 95 -8.61 12.98 2.90
N THR A 96 -8.75 11.75 2.42
CA THR A 96 -9.98 11.23 1.81
C THR A 96 -10.16 9.77 2.20
N GLU A 97 -11.36 9.25 2.05
CA GLU A 97 -11.66 7.84 2.32
C GLU A 97 -10.87 6.93 1.38
N ALA A 98 -10.31 5.86 1.94
CA ALA A 98 -9.55 4.88 1.19
C ALA A 98 -10.49 3.87 0.52
N GLU A 99 -10.20 3.54 -0.74
CA GLU A 99 -10.87 2.48 -1.49
C GLU A 99 -9.85 1.41 -1.91
N ALA A 100 -10.17 0.14 -1.64
CA ALA A 100 -9.28 -0.97 -1.94
C ALA A 100 -8.85 -1.01 -3.41
N ASP A 101 -9.76 -0.71 -4.34
CA ASP A 101 -9.48 -0.75 -5.78
C ASP A 101 -8.46 0.31 -6.22
N THR A 102 -8.37 1.44 -5.52
CA THR A 102 -7.37 2.49 -5.82
C THR A 102 -5.95 1.95 -5.61
N VAL A 103 -5.76 1.03 -4.65
CA VAL A 103 -4.46 0.41 -4.36
C VAL A 103 -3.97 -0.45 -5.51
N PHE A 104 -4.84 -1.00 -6.35
CA PHE A 104 -4.48 -1.96 -7.41
C PHE A 104 -4.57 -1.39 -8.83
N LEU A 105 -4.75 -0.08 -8.99
CA LEU A 105 -4.77 0.58 -10.30
C LEU A 105 -3.50 0.29 -11.10
N LYS A 106 -3.64 -0.25 -12.31
CA LYS A 106 -2.51 -0.58 -13.18
C LYS A 106 -1.76 0.67 -13.64
N ASP A 107 -2.48 1.70 -14.05
CA ASP A 107 -1.93 3.01 -14.41
C ASP A 107 -2.05 3.95 -13.20
N THR A 108 -0.90 4.34 -12.65
CA THR A 108 -0.81 5.27 -11.52
C THR A 108 -0.43 6.68 -11.94
N SER A 109 -0.31 6.98 -13.24
CA SER A 109 0.14 8.28 -13.75
C SER A 109 -0.74 9.44 -13.28
N ARG A 110 -2.05 9.18 -13.14
CA ARG A 110 -3.05 10.16 -12.71
C ARG A 110 -3.48 10.01 -11.24
N LEU A 111 -2.98 8.99 -10.55
CA LEU A 111 -3.44 8.63 -9.19
C LEU A 111 -3.40 9.83 -8.24
N TRP A 112 -2.30 10.56 -8.20
CA TRP A 112 -2.17 11.75 -7.36
C TRP A 112 -3.21 12.83 -7.69
N GLN A 113 -3.33 13.18 -8.97
CA GLN A 113 -4.27 14.20 -9.41
C GLN A 113 -5.72 13.82 -9.08
N ASP A 114 -6.06 12.55 -9.24
CA ASP A 114 -7.39 12.03 -9.00
C ASP A 114 -7.72 12.04 -7.49
N MET A 115 -6.77 11.63 -6.64
CA MET A 115 -6.92 11.68 -5.18
C MET A 115 -7.02 13.10 -4.64
N VAL A 116 -6.23 14.04 -5.16
CA VAL A 116 -6.33 15.47 -4.78
C VAL A 116 -7.70 16.05 -5.14
N ARG A 117 -8.22 15.74 -6.34
CA ARG A 117 -9.57 16.20 -6.74
C ARG A 117 -10.63 15.65 -5.82
N ARG A 118 -10.57 14.35 -5.49
CA ARG A 118 -11.48 13.68 -4.57
C ARG A 118 -11.46 14.33 -3.17
N ALA A 119 -10.28 14.49 -2.58
CA ALA A 119 -10.14 15.06 -1.25
C ALA A 119 -10.66 16.50 -1.15
N ARG A 120 -10.51 17.29 -2.23
CA ARG A 120 -11.06 18.66 -2.30
C ARG A 120 -12.58 18.70 -2.40
N ALA A 121 -13.18 17.76 -3.14
CA ALA A 121 -14.64 17.67 -3.24
C ALA A 121 -15.28 17.40 -1.86
N VAL A 122 -14.72 16.47 -1.09
CA VAL A 122 -15.19 16.15 0.27
C VAL A 122 -15.12 17.38 1.20
N ARG A 123 -14.03 18.16 1.13
CA ARG A 123 -13.92 19.41 1.92
C ARG A 123 -14.96 20.46 1.55
N ALA A 124 -15.33 20.55 0.26
CA ALA A 124 -16.35 21.51 -0.18
C ALA A 124 -17.75 21.16 0.36
N ASP A 125 -18.05 19.87 0.51
CA ASP A 125 -19.33 19.41 1.07
C ASP A 125 -19.36 19.49 2.60
N ALA A 126 -18.24 19.26 3.29
CA ALA A 126 -18.15 19.37 4.76
C ALA A 126 -18.21 20.83 5.28
N GLY A 127 -18.08 21.82 4.40
CA GLY A 127 -18.19 23.24 4.73
C GLY A 127 -19.56 23.87 4.41
N ARG A 128 -20.55 23.08 4.01
CA ARG A 128 -21.95 23.51 3.83
C ARG A 128 -22.83 23.13 5.01
#